data_AF-A0A1J1E420-F1
#
_entry.id   AF-A0A1J1E420-F1
#
_cell.length_a   1.000
_cell.length_b   1.000
_cell.length_c   1.000
_cell.angle_alpha   90.00
_cell.angle_beta   90.00
_cell.angle_gamma   90.00
#
_symmetry.space_group_name_H-M   'P 1'
#
loop_
_entity.id
_entity.type
_entity.pdbx_description
1 polymer ?
#
loop_
_entity_poly.entity_id
_entity_poly.type
_entity_poly.pdbx_seq_one_letter_code
_entity_poly.pdbx_strand_id
1 'polypeptide(L)'
;MQNTAEIFDPESAGQQALKNFEALLGDMDFTVELELMGIGRLQFLLRRQMLLEWRSLYMALWRLALDKSFPHDAGRIFDAFVRDYSAAHPDKQSAAGLVRAGEYWGMLAPAGETDFNPAARHLVSFFSQDVKELRSMRLKLALHIRKIYKSIFDRLL
;
A
#
# COMPACT_ATOMS: atom_id res chain seq x y z
N MET A 1 -8.47 28.29 33.38
CA MET A 1 -8.02 28.09 31.99
C MET A 1 -6.66 27.41 32.07
N GLN A 2 -6.64 26.07 32.03
CA GLN A 2 -5.42 25.28 32.02
C GLN A 2 -5.23 24.70 30.62
N ASN A 3 -4.03 24.91 30.11
CA ASN A 3 -3.58 24.60 28.77
C ASN A 3 -3.64 23.08 28.54
N THR A 4 -4.58 22.62 27.73
CA THR A 4 -4.60 21.27 27.15
C THR A 4 -3.49 21.19 26.10
N ALA A 5 -2.25 21.04 26.56
CA ALA A 5 -1.24 20.41 25.74
C ALA A 5 -1.66 18.94 25.61
N GLU A 6 -2.23 18.57 24.47
CA GLU A 6 -2.46 17.18 24.10
C GLU A 6 -1.16 16.41 24.35
N ILE A 7 -1.19 15.53 25.34
CA ILE A 7 -0.11 14.58 25.58
C ILE A 7 -0.12 13.67 24.37
N PHE A 8 0.76 13.93 23.40
CA PHE A 8 1.01 13.00 22.31
C PHE A 8 1.62 11.74 22.94
N ASP A 9 0.76 10.78 23.25
CA ASP A 9 1.17 9.45 23.65
C ASP A 9 1.50 8.67 22.36
N PRO A 10 2.80 8.41 22.06
CA PRO A 10 3.19 7.74 20.83
C PRO A 10 2.62 6.32 20.73
N GLU A 11 2.33 5.68 21.87
CA GLU A 11 1.70 4.36 21.91
C GLU A 11 0.23 4.44 21.45
N SER A 12 -0.50 5.48 21.88
CA SER A 12 -1.86 5.77 21.41
C SER A 12 -1.91 6.13 19.91
N ALA A 13 -0.94 6.92 19.44
CA ALA A 13 -0.87 7.37 18.04
C ALA A 13 -0.57 6.20 17.07
N GLY A 14 0.34 5.30 17.45
CA GLY A 14 0.62 4.09 16.68
C GLY A 14 -0.58 3.14 16.61
N GLN A 15 -1.34 3.01 17.70
CA GLN A 15 -2.56 2.20 17.71
C GLN A 15 -3.67 2.81 16.85
N GLN A 16 -3.79 4.14 16.84
CA GLN A 16 -4.73 4.85 15.97
C GLN A 16 -4.36 4.68 14.50
N ALA A 17 -3.07 4.83 14.15
CA ALA A 17 -2.58 4.60 12.79
C ALA A 17 -2.86 3.19 12.28
N LEU A 18 -2.71 2.17 13.15
CA LEU A 18 -3.06 0.79 12.84
C LEU A 18 -4.56 0.66 12.54
N LYS A 19 -5.43 1.14 13.43
CA LYS A 19 -6.90 1.07 13.23
C LYS A 19 -7.36 1.80 11.98
N ASN A 20 -6.81 2.99 11.73
CA ASN A 20 -7.13 3.79 10.54
C ASN A 20 -6.75 3.02 9.27
N PHE A 21 -5.59 2.36 9.25
CA PHE A 21 -5.16 1.60 8.10
C PHE A 21 -5.93 0.30 7.91
N GLU A 22 -6.28 -0.42 8.97
CA GLU A 22 -7.13 -1.61 8.88
C GLU A 22 -8.49 -1.28 8.26
N ALA A 23 -9.12 -0.18 8.69
CA ALA A 23 -10.37 0.30 8.09
C ALA A 23 -10.16 0.69 6.63
N LEU A 24 -9.12 1.46 6.32
CA LEU A 24 -8.79 1.87 4.95
C LEU A 24 -8.60 0.67 4.03
N LEU A 25 -7.84 -0.34 4.48
CA LEU A 25 -7.52 -1.54 3.72
C LEU A 25 -8.75 -2.46 3.56
N GLY A 26 -9.64 -2.50 4.56
CA GLY A 26 -10.90 -3.24 4.54
C GLY A 26 -11.88 -2.72 3.49
N ASP A 27 -11.97 -1.39 3.34
CA ASP A 27 -12.95 -0.72 2.47
C ASP A 27 -12.45 -0.49 1.03
N MET A 28 -11.26 -1.01 0.66
CA MET A 28 -10.69 -0.70 -0.65
C MET A 28 -11.45 -1.33 -1.81
N ASP A 29 -11.84 -0.47 -2.74
CA ASP A 29 -12.25 -0.82 -4.09
C ASP A 29 -11.14 -0.44 -5.09
N PHE A 30 -10.59 -1.44 -5.78
CA PHE A 30 -9.53 -1.28 -6.77
C PHE A 30 -10.03 -1.07 -8.20
N THR A 31 -11.30 -0.68 -8.38
CA THR A 31 -11.87 -0.51 -9.72
C THR A 31 -11.11 0.50 -10.56
N VAL A 32 -10.71 1.65 -9.97
CA VAL A 32 -9.96 2.70 -10.68
C VAL A 32 -8.58 2.20 -11.11
N GLU A 33 -7.90 1.47 -10.24
CA GLU A 33 -6.59 0.89 -10.49
C GLU A 33 -6.64 -0.11 -11.65
N LEU A 34 -7.65 -0.98 -11.66
CA LEU A 34 -7.86 -1.96 -12.72
C LEU A 34 -8.21 -1.28 -14.06
N GLU A 35 -9.03 -0.21 -14.03
CA GLU A 35 -9.35 0.59 -15.22
C GLU A 35 -8.13 1.31 -15.79
N LEU A 36 -7.27 1.87 -14.93
CA LEU A 36 -6.03 2.54 -15.33
C LEU A 36 -5.07 1.58 -16.06
N MET A 37 -5.11 0.30 -15.69
CA MET A 37 -4.35 -0.77 -16.33
C MET A 37 -5.06 -1.38 -17.55
N GLY A 38 -6.25 -0.88 -17.91
CA GLY A 38 -7.03 -1.38 -19.04
C GLY A 38 -7.61 -2.78 -18.80
N ILE A 39 -7.76 -3.20 -17.54
CA ILE A 39 -8.23 -4.54 -17.21
C ILE A 39 -9.77 -4.61 -17.26
N GLY A 40 -10.28 -5.32 -18.26
CA GLY A 40 -11.72 -5.54 -18.44
C GLY A 40 -12.33 -6.46 -17.38
N ARG A 41 -13.67 -6.42 -17.25
CA ARG A 41 -14.42 -7.22 -16.26
C ARG A 41 -14.29 -8.74 -16.46
N LEU A 42 -14.09 -9.20 -17.69
CA LEU A 42 -14.00 -10.62 -18.05
C LEU A 42 -12.59 -11.23 -17.86
N GLN A 43 -11.58 -10.41 -17.56
CA GLN A 43 -10.20 -10.88 -17.37
C GLN A 43 -9.97 -11.41 -15.95
N PHE A 44 -10.80 -12.35 -15.48
CA PHE A 44 -10.91 -12.75 -14.08
C PHE A 44 -9.58 -13.16 -13.43
N LEU A 45 -8.73 -13.92 -14.13
CA LEU A 45 -7.44 -14.36 -13.60
C LEU A 45 -6.49 -13.17 -13.38
N LEU A 46 -6.38 -12.29 -14.37
CA LEU A 46 -5.56 -11.09 -14.29
C LEU A 46 -6.11 -10.11 -13.26
N ARG A 47 -7.43 -9.96 -13.16
CA ARG A 47 -8.09 -9.17 -12.11
C ARG A 47 -7.72 -9.70 -10.73
N ARG A 48 -7.84 -11.02 -10.50
CA ARG A 48 -7.48 -11.63 -9.22
C ARG A 48 -6.01 -11.40 -8.87
N GLN A 49 -5.12 -11.55 -9.85
CA GLN A 49 -3.70 -11.24 -9.67
C GLN A 49 -3.50 -9.77 -9.29
N MET A 50 -4.08 -8.83 -10.03
CA MET A 50 -3.88 -7.40 -9.77
C MET A 50 -4.53 -6.95 -8.47
N LEU A 51 -5.64 -7.55 -8.03
CA LEU A 51 -6.20 -7.28 -6.71
C LEU A 51 -5.22 -7.66 -5.58
N LEU A 52 -4.52 -8.79 -5.74
CA LEU A 52 -3.44 -9.16 -4.83
C LEU A 52 -2.30 -8.13 -4.87
N GLU A 53 -1.81 -7.80 -6.07
CA GLU A 53 -0.72 -6.85 -6.26
C GLU A 53 -1.02 -5.47 -5.64
N TRP A 54 -2.21 -4.91 -5.90
CA TRP A 54 -2.61 -3.61 -5.38
C TRP A 54 -2.78 -3.62 -3.86
N ARG A 55 -3.41 -4.66 -3.31
CA ARG A 55 -3.55 -4.78 -1.85
C ARG A 55 -2.20 -4.85 -1.15
N SER A 56 -1.28 -5.63 -1.70
CA SER A 56 0.09 -5.74 -1.19
C SER A 56 0.88 -4.44 -1.33
N LEU A 57 0.72 -3.73 -2.45
CA LEU A 57 1.36 -2.43 -2.64
C LEU A 57 0.84 -1.41 -1.61
N TYR A 58 -0.45 -1.39 -1.31
CA TYR A 58 -0.99 -0.48 -0.29
C TYR A 58 -0.42 -0.73 1.10
N MET A 59 -0.23 -2.00 1.49
CA MET A 59 0.48 -2.35 2.74
C MET A 59 1.92 -1.82 2.75
N ALA A 60 2.64 -1.93 1.63
CA ALA A 60 4.00 -1.40 1.51
C ALA A 60 4.04 0.14 1.52
N LEU A 61 3.05 0.81 0.92
CA LEU A 61 2.92 2.27 0.95
C LEU A 61 2.59 2.76 2.36
N TRP A 62 1.80 2.02 3.13
CA TRP A 62 1.55 2.33 4.52
C TRP A 62 2.80 2.12 5.38
N ARG A 63 3.56 1.04 5.17
CA ARG A 63 4.88 0.85 5.79
C ARG A 63 5.80 2.06 5.53
N LEU A 64 5.81 2.57 4.30
CA LEU A 64 6.57 3.76 3.93
C LEU A 64 6.08 5.02 4.65
N ALA A 65 4.76 5.17 4.81
CA ALA A 65 4.15 6.30 5.50
C ALA A 65 4.47 6.26 7.01
N LEU A 66 4.49 5.06 7.60
CA LEU A 66 4.92 4.82 8.98
C LEU A 66 6.39 5.20 9.19
N ASP A 67 7.31 4.83 8.29
CA ASP A 67 8.73 5.20 8.43
C ASP A 67 8.94 6.71 8.51
N LYS A 68 8.11 7.47 7.80
CA LYS A 68 8.17 8.93 7.80
C LYS A 68 7.59 9.54 9.07
N SER A 69 6.52 8.97 9.61
CA SER A 69 5.75 9.55 10.73
C SER A 69 6.17 9.03 12.10
N PHE A 70 6.68 7.80 12.15
CA PHE A 70 7.10 7.10 13.36
C PHE A 70 8.49 6.45 13.19
N PRO A 71 9.58 7.20 12.90
CA PRO A 71 10.86 6.62 12.51
C PRO A 71 11.45 5.58 13.48
N HIS A 72 11.09 5.65 14.76
CA HIS A 72 11.56 4.72 15.81
C HIS A 72 10.61 3.53 16.06
N ASP A 73 9.33 3.65 15.66
CA ASP A 73 8.28 2.68 15.98
C ASP A 73 7.66 2.02 14.74
N ALA A 74 7.98 2.49 13.53
CA ALA A 74 7.34 2.08 12.30
C ALA A 74 7.37 0.56 12.07
N GLY A 75 8.50 -0.09 12.38
CA GLY A 75 8.63 -1.55 12.34
C GLY A 75 7.68 -2.24 13.32
N ARG A 76 7.66 -1.79 14.58
CA ARG A 76 6.79 -2.36 15.63
C ARG A 76 5.30 -2.21 15.30
N ILE A 77 4.89 -1.05 14.79
CA ILE A 77 3.49 -0.77 14.38
C ILE A 77 3.12 -1.66 13.18
N PHE A 78 4.01 -1.78 12.19
CA PHE A 78 3.77 -2.63 11.03
C PHE A 78 3.71 -4.12 11.40
N ASP A 79 4.58 -4.59 12.29
CA ASP A 79 4.58 -5.98 12.77
C ASP A 79 3.29 -6.29 13.55
N ALA A 80 2.77 -5.32 14.31
CA ALA A 80 1.47 -5.45 14.95
C ALA A 80 0.34 -5.63 13.93
N PHE A 81 0.32 -4.81 12.89
CA PHE A 81 -0.62 -4.97 11.78
C PHE A 81 -0.47 -6.34 11.10
N VAL A 82 0.75 -6.78 10.78
CA VAL A 82 0.97 -8.08 10.11
C VAL A 82 0.41 -9.23 10.94
N ARG A 83 0.66 -9.21 12.26
CA ARG A 83 0.14 -10.22 13.19
C ARG A 83 -1.38 -10.21 13.23
N ASP A 84 -1.99 -9.04 13.44
CA ASP A 84 -3.44 -8.91 13.61
C ASP A 84 -4.18 -9.19 12.30
N TYR A 85 -3.64 -8.71 11.17
CA TYR A 85 -4.12 -9.02 9.83
C TYR A 85 -4.07 -10.52 9.51
N SER A 86 -2.97 -11.20 9.84
CA SER A 86 -2.83 -12.65 9.63
C SER A 86 -3.81 -13.46 10.48
N ALA A 87 -4.06 -13.04 11.72
CA ALA A 87 -5.01 -13.68 12.61
C ALA A 87 -6.46 -13.54 12.11
N ALA A 88 -6.81 -12.36 11.59
CA ALA A 88 -8.13 -12.09 11.02
C ALA A 88 -8.34 -12.75 9.64
N HIS A 89 -7.26 -12.98 8.87
CA HIS A 89 -7.33 -13.51 7.51
C HIS A 89 -6.38 -14.73 7.33
N PRO A 90 -6.74 -15.91 7.87
CA PRO A 90 -5.87 -17.09 7.86
C PRO A 90 -5.79 -17.80 6.50
N ASP A 91 -6.28 -17.19 5.43
CA ASP A 91 -6.31 -17.77 4.10
C ASP A 91 -4.99 -17.60 3.33
N LYS A 92 -4.75 -18.48 2.35
CA LYS A 92 -3.51 -18.48 1.56
C LYS A 92 -3.31 -17.21 0.74
N GLN A 93 -4.38 -16.54 0.32
CA GLN A 93 -4.29 -15.33 -0.50
C GLN A 93 -3.82 -14.15 0.35
N SER A 94 -4.34 -14.03 1.57
CA SER A 94 -3.87 -13.03 2.54
C SER A 94 -2.41 -13.23 2.94
N ALA A 95 -2.00 -14.48 3.19
CA ALA A 95 -0.59 -14.80 3.45
C ALA A 95 0.32 -14.45 2.25
N ALA A 96 -0.09 -14.79 1.03
CA ALA A 96 0.63 -14.39 -0.19
C ALA A 96 0.69 -12.86 -0.34
N GLY A 97 -0.38 -12.16 0.07
CA GLY A 97 -0.46 -10.71 0.06
C GLY A 97 0.58 -10.05 0.96
N LEU A 98 0.79 -10.59 2.17
CA LEU A 98 1.81 -10.09 3.11
C LEU A 98 3.24 -10.31 2.58
N VAL A 99 3.52 -11.48 1.99
CA VAL A 99 4.82 -11.75 1.34
C VAL A 99 5.07 -10.74 0.22
N ARG A 100 4.07 -10.55 -0.65
CA ARG A 100 4.14 -9.59 -1.76
C ARG A 100 4.29 -8.15 -1.27
N ALA A 101 3.70 -7.79 -0.12
CA ALA A 101 3.90 -6.47 0.49
C ALA A 101 5.36 -6.25 0.89
N GLY A 102 6.04 -7.28 1.41
CA GLY A 102 7.47 -7.24 1.68
C GLY A 102 8.32 -7.03 0.43
N GLU A 103 7.95 -7.65 -0.69
CA GLU A 103 8.63 -7.43 -1.98
C GLU A 103 8.44 -6.00 -2.49
N TYR A 104 7.22 -5.46 -2.44
CA TYR A 104 6.97 -4.05 -2.78
C TYR A 104 7.71 -3.10 -1.85
N TRP A 105 7.78 -3.41 -0.55
CA TRP A 105 8.58 -2.64 0.38
C TRP A 105 10.06 -2.59 -0.05
N GLY A 106 10.64 -3.74 -0.44
CA GLY A 106 12.00 -3.80 -0.97
C GLY A 106 12.22 -2.95 -2.22
N MET A 107 11.20 -2.73 -3.04
CA MET A 107 11.25 -1.83 -4.20
C MET A 107 11.16 -0.34 -3.83
N LEU A 108 10.46 -0.01 -2.74
CA LEU A 108 10.17 1.36 -2.33
C LEU A 108 11.19 1.92 -1.33
N ALA A 109 11.62 1.11 -0.36
CA ALA A 109 12.48 1.52 0.74
C ALA A 109 13.74 2.29 0.30
N PRO A 110 14.45 1.93 -0.79
CA PRO A 110 15.67 2.64 -1.18
C PRO A 110 15.46 4.10 -1.57
N ALA A 111 14.32 4.43 -2.20
CA ALA A 111 14.01 5.77 -2.67
C ALA A 111 12.93 6.48 -1.83
N GLY A 112 12.26 5.74 -0.95
CA GLY A 112 11.12 6.20 -0.17
C GLY A 112 10.01 6.79 -1.04
N GLU A 113 9.53 7.98 -0.67
CA GLU A 113 8.45 8.67 -1.39
C GLU A 113 8.90 9.40 -2.67
N THR A 114 10.20 9.39 -2.98
CA THR A 114 10.77 10.17 -4.08
C THR A 114 10.61 9.49 -5.43
N ASP A 115 10.64 8.15 -5.48
CA ASP A 115 10.53 7.38 -6.71
C ASP A 115 9.63 6.14 -6.57
N PHE A 116 8.51 6.15 -7.29
CA PHE A 116 7.56 5.03 -7.38
C PHE A 116 7.69 4.23 -8.69
N ASN A 117 8.66 4.57 -9.56
CA ASN A 117 8.88 3.85 -10.81
C ASN A 117 9.19 2.36 -10.64
N PRO A 118 9.93 1.90 -9.61
CA PRO A 118 10.18 0.47 -9.41
C PRO A 118 8.88 -0.33 -9.24
N ALA A 119 7.98 0.13 -8.37
CA ALA A 119 6.68 -0.51 -8.13
C ALA A 119 5.79 -0.44 -9.39
N ALA A 120 5.74 0.72 -10.06
CA ALA A 120 4.98 0.86 -11.31
C ALA A 120 5.53 -0.03 -12.44
N ARG A 121 6.85 -0.20 -12.52
CA ARG A 121 7.50 -1.09 -13.49
C ARG A 121 7.13 -2.55 -13.23
N HIS A 122 7.10 -2.96 -11.97
CA HIS A 122 6.68 -4.31 -11.59
C HIS A 122 5.22 -4.56 -11.97
N LEU A 123 4.31 -3.63 -11.67
CA LEU A 123 2.90 -3.74 -12.04
C LEU A 123 2.66 -3.88 -13.56
N VAL A 124 3.40 -3.16 -14.40
CA VAL A 124 3.26 -3.33 -15.86
C VAL A 124 3.93 -4.59 -16.40
N SER A 125 4.78 -5.27 -15.63
CA SER A 125 5.48 -6.49 -16.08
C SER A 125 4.55 -7.67 -16.32
N PHE A 126 3.32 -7.63 -15.77
CA PHE A 126 2.27 -8.63 -15.96
C PHE A 126 1.58 -8.55 -17.33
N PHE A 127 1.92 -7.56 -18.16
CA PHE A 127 1.24 -7.28 -19.42
C PHE A 127 2.18 -7.50 -20.61
N SER A 128 1.61 -8.02 -21.70
CA SER A 128 2.31 -8.23 -22.97
C SER A 128 1.78 -7.26 -24.03
N GLN A 129 1.93 -5.96 -23.77
CA GLN A 129 1.53 -4.87 -24.69
C GLN A 129 2.74 -4.23 -25.40
N ASP A 130 2.47 -3.34 -26.35
CA ASP A 130 3.51 -2.55 -27.01
C ASP A 130 4.33 -1.72 -26.01
N VAL A 131 5.61 -1.54 -26.29
CA VAL A 131 6.56 -0.82 -25.41
C VAL A 131 6.10 0.61 -25.13
N LYS A 132 5.48 1.29 -26.11
CA LYS A 132 4.96 2.65 -25.95
C LYS A 132 3.77 2.68 -24.99
N GLU A 133 2.87 1.71 -25.09
CA GLU A 133 1.70 1.57 -24.22
C GLU A 133 2.12 1.27 -22.79
N LEU A 134 3.03 0.30 -22.60
CA LEU A 134 3.58 -0.05 -21.29
C LEU A 134 4.30 1.14 -20.64
N ARG A 135 5.05 1.94 -21.42
CA ARG A 135 5.71 3.15 -20.92
C ARG A 135 4.70 4.21 -20.47
N SER A 136 3.63 4.41 -21.23
CA SER A 136 2.56 5.34 -20.86
C SER A 136 1.83 4.88 -19.59
N MET A 137 1.47 3.60 -19.52
CA MET A 137 0.82 3.00 -18.35
C MET A 137 1.70 3.11 -17.11
N ARG A 138 3.00 2.81 -17.23
CA ARG A 138 3.95 2.92 -16.12
C ARG A 138 4.00 4.34 -15.55
N LEU A 139 4.01 5.36 -16.39
CA LEU A 139 4.00 6.75 -15.93
C LEU A 139 2.71 7.09 -15.18
N LYS A 140 1.54 6.70 -15.74
CA LYS A 140 0.25 6.89 -15.09
C LYS A 140 0.20 6.18 -13.72
N LEU A 141 0.70 4.94 -13.66
CA LEU A 141 0.78 4.16 -12.43
C LEU A 141 1.68 4.83 -11.40
N ALA A 142 2.88 5.27 -11.76
CA ALA A 142 3.78 5.93 -10.81
C ALA A 142 3.15 7.19 -10.19
N LEU A 143 2.41 7.97 -10.97
CA LEU A 143 1.68 9.14 -10.49
C LEU A 143 0.49 8.75 -9.60
N HIS A 144 -0.25 7.71 -9.99
CA HIS A 144 -1.37 7.19 -9.20
C HIS A 144 -0.91 6.64 -7.85
N ILE A 145 0.17 5.85 -7.84
CA ILE A 145 0.81 5.32 -6.62
C ILE A 145 1.24 6.47 -5.69
N ARG A 146 1.84 7.53 -6.24
CA ARG A 146 2.18 8.72 -5.44
C ARG A 146 0.94 9.37 -4.82
N LYS A 147 -0.19 9.42 -5.55
CA LYS A 147 -1.46 9.96 -5.03
C LYS A 147 -2.00 9.08 -3.90
N ILE A 148 -1.96 7.76 -4.07
CA ILE A 148 -2.36 6.79 -3.04
C ILE A 148 -1.50 6.96 -1.78
N TYR A 149 -0.18 7.01 -1.95
CA TYR A 149 0.75 7.23 -0.83
C TYR A 149 0.38 8.47 -0.02
N LYS A 150 0.13 9.60 -0.69
CA LYS A 150 -0.32 10.83 -0.03
C LYS A 150 -1.64 10.62 0.72
N SER A 151 -2.62 9.98 0.09
CA SER A 151 -3.90 9.69 0.73
C SER A 151 -3.79 8.77 1.95
N ILE A 152 -2.85 7.82 1.95
CA ILE A 152 -2.57 6.96 3.10
C ILE A 152 -1.87 7.78 4.19
N PHE A 153 -0.86 8.55 3.82
CA PHE A 153 -0.10 9.40 4.73
C PHE A 153 -0.99 10.43 5.45
N ASP A 154 -1.89 11.09 4.71
CA ASP A 154 -2.82 12.09 5.25
C ASP A 154 -3.86 11.49 6.23
N ARG A 155 -4.02 10.15 6.25
CA ARG A 155 -4.97 9.42 7.11
C ARG A 155 -4.28 8.63 8.22
N LEU A 156 -2.98 8.82 8.42
CA LEU A 156 -2.22 8.10 9.45
C LEU A 156 -2.70 8.41 10.87
N LEU A 157 -3.24 9.60 11.14
CA LEU A 157 -3.70 10.05 12.45
C LEU A 157 -5.14 10.56 12.38
#